data_AF-A0A376U5B1-F1
#
_entry.id   AF-A0A376U5B1-F1
#
_cell.length_a   1.000
_cell.length_b   1.000
_cell.length_c   1.000
_cell.angle_alpha   90.00
_cell.angle_beta   90.00
_cell.angle_gamma   90.00
#
_symmetry.space_group_name_H-M   'P 1'
#
loop_
_entity.id
_entity.type
_entity.pdbx_description
1 polymer ?
#
loop_
_entity_poly.entity_id
_entity_poly.type
_entity_poly.pdbx_seq_one_letter_code
_entity_poly.pdbx_strand_id
1 'polypeptide(L)'
;MITGIQITKAANDDLLNSFWLLDSEKGEARCIVAKAGYAEDEVVAVSKLGDIEYREVPVEVKPEVRVEGGQHLNVNVLRRETLEDAVKHPENIRS
;
A
#
# COMPACT_ATOMS: atom_id res chain seq x y z
N MET A 1 1.27 13.79 7.62
CA MET A 1 0.09 13.39 6.84
C MET A 1 0.46 13.51 5.37
N ILE A 2 0.14 12.51 4.56
CA ILE A 2 0.42 12.55 3.12
C ILE A 2 -0.77 13.15 2.37
N THR A 3 -0.52 14.23 1.63
CA THR A 3 -1.52 14.90 0.80
C THR A 3 -1.02 15.00 -0.64
N GLY A 4 -1.83 14.59 -1.60
CA GLY A 4 -1.53 14.86 -3.01
C GLY A 4 -1.76 16.34 -3.31
N ILE A 5 -0.81 16.99 -3.98
CA ILE A 5 -0.91 18.40 -4.34
C ILE A 5 -0.58 18.62 -5.80
N GLN A 6 -1.23 19.61 -6.41
CA GLN A 6 -0.79 20.21 -7.66
C GLN A 6 -0.38 21.65 -7.39
N ILE A 7 0.85 22.01 -7.75
CA ILE A 7 1.35 23.37 -7.61
C ILE A 7 0.68 24.27 -8.65
N THR A 8 0.00 25.31 -8.19
CA THR A 8 -0.74 26.28 -9.03
C THR A 8 0.01 27.60 -9.19
N LYS A 9 1.02 27.86 -8.36
CA LYS A 9 1.89 29.03 -8.45
C LYS A 9 3.22 28.73 -7.77
N ALA A 10 4.32 29.12 -8.41
CA ALA A 10 5.67 29.00 -7.88
C ALA A 10 6.57 30.06 -8.52
N ALA A 11 7.67 30.41 -7.86
CA ALA A 11 8.72 31.23 -8.49
C ALA A 11 9.52 30.46 -9.56
N ASN A 12 9.55 29.12 -9.45
CA ASN A 12 10.16 28.24 -10.44
C ASN A 12 9.09 27.76 -11.44
N ASP A 13 9.22 28.16 -12.70
CA ASP A 13 8.29 27.78 -13.78
C ASP A 13 8.23 26.27 -14.03
N ASP A 14 9.26 25.51 -13.66
CA ASP A 14 9.28 24.05 -13.82
C ASP A 14 8.39 23.33 -12.79
N LEU A 15 8.04 24.02 -11.69
CA LEU A 15 7.12 23.52 -10.67
C LEU A 15 5.66 23.82 -11.02
N LEU A 16 5.38 24.75 -11.93
CA LEU A 16 4.01 25.10 -12.27
C LEU A 16 3.27 23.89 -12.89
N ASN A 17 2.12 23.53 -12.33
CA ASN A 17 1.31 22.35 -12.69
C ASN A 17 1.96 20.98 -12.41
N SER A 18 3.06 20.95 -11.67
CA SER A 18 3.64 19.68 -11.19
C SER A 18 2.77 19.03 -10.10
N PHE A 19 2.86 17.72 -9.98
CA PHE A 19 2.15 16.92 -8.96
C PHE A 19 3.14 16.29 -7.98
N TRP A 20 2.78 16.35 -6.70
CA TRP A 20 3.62 15.91 -5.60
C TRP A 20 2.80 15.21 -4.51
N LEU A 21 3.46 14.36 -3.74
CA LEU A 21 2.97 13.89 -2.46
C LEU A 21 3.66 14.69 -1.35
N LEU A 22 2.90 15.54 -0.67
CA LEU A 22 3.38 16.36 0.43
C LEU A 22 3.27 15.58 1.75
N ASP A 23 4.38 15.37 2.44
CA ASP A 23 4.43 14.87 3.81
C ASP A 23 4.61 16.04 4.78
N SER A 24 3.49 16.52 5.32
CA SER A 24 3.48 17.63 6.28
C SER A 24 4.10 17.29 7.63
N GLU A 25 4.24 16.01 7.97
CA GLU A 25 4.87 15.59 9.23
C GLU A 25 6.40 15.61 9.12
N LYS A 26 6.93 15.20 7.97
CA LYS A 26 8.39 15.18 7.73
C LYS A 26 8.92 16.47 7.13
N GLY A 27 8.04 17.32 6.59
CA GLY A 27 8.45 18.51 5.84
C GLY A 27 9.11 18.14 4.51
N GLU A 28 8.65 17.05 3.91
CA GLU A 28 9.17 16.50 2.65
C GLU A 28 8.09 16.49 1.57
N ALA A 29 8.51 16.54 0.32
CA ALA A 29 7.65 16.37 -0.84
C ALA A 29 8.28 15.34 -1.78
N ARG A 30 7.49 14.35 -2.20
CA ARG A 30 7.88 13.39 -3.23
C ARG A 30 7.35 13.82 -4.59
N CYS A 31 8.24 13.90 -5.57
CA CYS A 31 7.90 14.23 -6.94
C CYS A 31 7.14 13.06 -7.59
N ILE A 32 5.95 13.34 -8.13
CA ILE A 32 5.24 12.39 -9.01
C ILE A 32 5.52 12.77 -10.47
N VAL A 33 5.36 14.06 -10.79
CA VAL A 33 5.74 14.59 -12.09
C VAL A 33 6.01 16.08 -11.98
N ALA A 34 7.12 16.52 -12.56
CA ALA A 34 7.46 17.92 -12.77
C ALA A 34 7.86 18.14 -14.23
N LYS A 35 7.87 19.39 -14.68
CA LYS A 35 8.22 19.72 -16.07
C LYS A 35 9.70 19.42 -16.35
N ALA A 36 10.57 19.77 -15.39
CA ALA A 36 12.00 19.52 -15.41
C ALA A 36 12.57 19.66 -13.99
N GLY A 37 13.86 19.34 -13.83
CA GLY A 37 14.63 19.63 -12.60
C GLY A 37 14.46 18.66 -11.44
N TYR A 38 13.48 17.76 -11.51
CA TYR A 38 13.21 16.75 -10.47
C TYR A 38 12.95 15.39 -11.11
N ALA A 39 13.53 14.34 -10.52
CA ALA A 39 13.29 12.97 -10.97
C ALA A 39 11.95 12.44 -10.40
N GLU A 40 11.36 11.45 -11.08
CA GLU A 40 10.25 10.68 -10.53
C GLU A 40 10.66 10.02 -9.21
N ASP A 41 9.76 10.01 -8.23
CA ASP A 41 9.98 9.53 -6.86
C ASP A 41 11.08 10.26 -6.06
N GLU A 42 11.67 11.34 -6.58
CA GLU A 42 12.62 12.15 -5.82
C GLU A 42 11.93 12.75 -4.60
N VAL A 43 12.50 12.48 -3.42
CA VAL A 43 12.07 13.10 -2.16
C VAL A 43 12.94 14.31 -1.87
N VAL A 44 12.32 15.47 -1.72
CA VAL A 44 13.01 16.73 -1.40
C VAL A 44 12.40 17.38 -0.17
N ALA A 45 13.19 18.19 0.52
CA ALA A 45 12.65 19.08 1.55
C ALA A 45 11.66 20.07 0.91
N VAL A 46 10.53 20.34 1.58
CA VAL A 46 9.50 21.29 1.08
C VAL A 46 10.11 22.67 0.86
N SER A 47 11.07 23.08 1.68
CA SER A 47 11.79 24.36 1.51
C SER A 47 12.55 24.47 0.19
N LYS A 48 12.93 23.36 -0.46
CA LYS A 48 13.57 23.34 -1.79
C LYS A 48 12.59 23.74 -2.90
N LEU A 49 11.28 23.63 -2.67
CA LEU A 49 10.25 24.06 -3.62
C LEU A 49 10.03 25.58 -3.58
N GLY A 50 10.51 26.26 -2.53
CA GLY A 50 10.32 27.69 -2.32
C GLY A 50 8.89 28.07 -1.94
N ASP A 51 8.53 29.34 -2.15
CA ASP A 51 7.17 29.81 -1.94
C ASP A 51 6.26 29.30 -3.06
N ILE A 52 5.35 28.40 -2.69
CA ILE A 52 4.39 27.78 -3.59
C ILE A 52 2.96 27.96 -3.10
N GLU A 53 2.03 28.12 -4.03
CA GLU A 53 0.60 27.91 -3.79
C GLU A 53 0.20 26.62 -4.50
N TYR A 54 -0.68 25.84 -3.88
CA TYR A 54 -1.11 24.56 -4.43
C TYR A 54 -2.59 24.31 -4.14
N ARG A 55 -3.17 23.42 -4.94
CA ARG A 55 -4.46 22.80 -4.64
C ARG A 55 -4.26 21.35 -4.24
N GLU A 56 -5.10 20.86 -3.33
CA GLU A 56 -5.12 19.44 -2.99
C GLU A 56 -5.71 18.62 -4.12
N VAL A 57 -5.15 17.44 -4.32
CA VAL A 57 -5.57 16.44 -5.28
C VAL A 57 -5.89 15.18 -4.50
N PRO A 58 -7.12 14.65 -4.58
CA PRO A 58 -7.47 13.42 -3.89
C PRO A 58 -6.57 12.27 -4.33
N VAL A 59 -5.91 11.62 -3.37
CA VAL A 59 -5.08 10.43 -3.60
C VAL A 59 -5.70 9.27 -2.82
N GLU A 60 -6.03 8.20 -3.54
CA GLU A 60 -6.50 6.97 -2.94
C GLU A 60 -5.29 6.10 -2.57
N VAL A 61 -5.04 5.93 -1.27
CA VAL A 61 -4.09 4.94 -0.79
C VAL A 61 -4.81 3.61 -0.73
N LYS A 62 -4.59 2.76 -1.74
CA LYS A 62 -5.06 1.37 -1.67
C LYS A 62 -4.26 0.68 -0.58
N PRO A 63 -4.91 0.13 0.47
CA PRO A 63 -4.20 -0.70 1.43
C PRO A 63 -3.59 -1.87 0.66
N GLU A 64 -2.28 -2.10 0.83
CA GLU A 64 -1.69 -3.39 0.50
C GLU A 64 -2.30 -4.40 1.46
N VAL A 65 -3.44 -4.97 1.07
CA VAL A 65 -3.99 -6.12 1.75
C VAL A 65 -2.96 -7.22 1.55
N ARG A 66 -2.07 -7.43 2.52
CA ARG A 66 -1.32 -8.68 2.63
C ARG A 66 -2.35 -9.78 2.63
N VAL A 67 -2.50 -10.45 1.48
CA VAL A 67 -3.28 -11.67 1.40
C VAL A 67 -2.53 -12.66 2.28
N GLU A 68 -3.00 -12.87 3.51
CA GLU A 68 -2.54 -13.97 4.37
C GLU A 68 -3.04 -15.29 3.77
N GLY A 69 -2.60 -15.61 2.56
CA GLY A 69 -2.82 -16.88 1.88
C GLY A 69 -1.74 -17.85 2.31
N GLY A 70 -1.77 -18.30 3.56
CA GLY A 70 -0.95 -19.42 4.02
C GLY A 70 -1.48 -20.75 3.46
N GLN A 71 -0.60 -21.73 3.26
CA GLN A 71 -1.01 -23.09 2.91
C GLN A 71 -1.67 -23.75 4.12
N HIS A 72 -2.99 -23.93 4.07
CA HIS A 72 -3.71 -24.72 5.08
C HIS A 72 -3.48 -26.21 4.84
N LEU A 73 -2.84 -26.89 5.80
CA LEU A 73 -2.72 -28.34 5.82
C LEU A 73 -3.77 -28.92 6.78
N ASN A 74 -4.74 -29.65 6.24
CA ASN A 74 -5.64 -30.46 7.07
C ASN A 74 -4.94 -31.79 7.38
N VAL A 75 -4.75 -32.09 8.67
CA VAL A 75 -4.21 -33.37 9.16
C VAL A 75 -5.29 -34.13 9.92
N ASN A 76 -5.41 -35.42 9.64
CA ASN A 76 -6.29 -36.31 10.41
C ASN A 76 -5.61 -36.72 11.71
N VAL A 77 -6.32 -36.59 12.84
CA VAL A 77 -5.86 -37.07 14.16
C VAL A 77 -6.72 -38.27 14.58
N LEU A 78 -6.69 -39.33 13.78
CA LEU A 78 -7.37 -40.59 14.07
C LEU A 78 -6.33 -41.69 14.32
N ARG A 79 -6.61 -42.55 15.30
CA ARG A 79 -5.76 -43.72 15.56
C ARG A 79 -5.99 -44.76 14.46
N ARG A 80 -4.93 -45.46 14.07
CA ARG A 80 -4.99 -46.54 13.07
C ARG A 80 -6.08 -47.56 13.39
N GLU A 81 -6.18 -47.95 14.66
CA GLU A 81 -7.18 -48.91 15.15
C GLU A 81 -8.62 -48.44 14.89
N THR A 82 -8.90 -47.14 15.08
CA THR A 82 -10.22 -46.55 14.81
C THR A 82 -10.56 -46.60 13.33
N LEU A 83 -9.58 -46.40 12.44
CA LEU A 83 -9.77 -46.50 11.00
C LEU A 83 -9.97 -47.94 10.53
N GLU A 84 -9.26 -48.89 11.13
CA GLU A 84 -9.40 -50.31 10.81
C GLU A 84 -10.72 -50.90 11.31
N ASP A 85 -11.16 -50.48 12.50
CA ASP A 85 -12.48 -50.84 13.03
C ASP A 85 -13.59 -50.25 12.17
N ALA A 86 -13.45 -48.98 11.78
CA ALA A 86 -14.35 -48.31 10.85
C ALA A 86 -14.53 -49.02 9.51
N VAL A 87 -13.46 -49.62 8.97
CA VAL A 87 -13.52 -50.39 7.72
C VAL A 87 -14.21 -51.73 7.91
N LYS A 88 -14.03 -52.39 9.06
CA LYS A 88 -14.59 -53.72 9.35
C LYS A 88 -16.03 -53.67 9.86
N HIS A 89 -16.36 -52.62 10.61
CA HIS A 89 -17.64 -52.39 11.28
C HIS A 89 -18.16 -50.98 10.99
N PRO A 90 -18.54 -50.69 9.73
CA PRO A 90 -19.01 -49.36 9.33
C PRO A 90 -20.28 -48.91 10.09
N GLU A 91 -21.04 -49.83 10.68
CA GLU A 91 -22.18 -49.56 11.55
C GLU A 91 -21.80 -48.87 12.88
N ASN A 92 -20.56 -48.99 13.36
CA ASN A 92 -20.13 -48.43 14.65
C ASN A 92 -19.81 -46.92 14.61
N ILE A 93 -19.62 -46.37 13.41
CA ILE A 93 -19.14 -45.01 13.15
C ILE A 93 -20.05 -44.20 12.22
N ARG A 94 -21.14 -44.80 11.74
CA ARG A 94 -22.21 -44.06 11.07
C ARG A 94 -23.08 -43.41 12.13
N SER A 95 -23.12 -42.07 12.17
CA SER A 95 -24.15 -41.31 12.89
C SER A 95 -25.47 -41.34 12.15
#